data_AF-A0A917F4Y6-F1
#
_entry.id   AF-A0A917F4Y6-F1
#
_cell.length_a   1.000
_cell.length_b   1.000
_cell.length_c   1.000
_cell.angle_alpha   90.00
_cell.angle_beta   90.00
_cell.angle_gamma   90.00
#
_symmetry.space_group_name_H-M   'P 1'
#
loop_
_entity.id
_entity.type
_entity.pdbx_description
1 polymer ?
#
loop_
_entity_poly.entity_id
_entity_poly.type
_entity_poly.pdbx_seq_one_letter_code
_entity_poly.pdbx_strand_id
1 'polypeptide(L)'
;MTTDTGPTPTPGGTPLRGVLLGVDVGQARVGLAASDPDGLLATPVETLARDDEHGSDLDRVAAEARERRAVGVVVGLPRSLSGEEGLAAQRARDYARSLQRRLEVPVRLWDERLTTVDAHRALHSSGVPGRRQRSVVDQAAAVLILQAALDARRAGRPPGVPLKQRKPRGPRPATT
;
A
#
# COMPACT_ATOMS: atom_id res chain seq x y z
N MET A 1 -33.63 24.55 8.73
CA MET A 1 -32.81 23.97 7.66
C MET A 1 -31.38 24.42 7.90
N THR A 2 -30.60 23.65 8.65
CA THR A 2 -29.20 23.97 8.94
C THR A 2 -28.37 23.04 8.07
N THR A 3 -27.72 23.59 7.05
CA THR A 3 -26.80 22.83 6.20
C THR A 3 -25.54 22.55 7.00
N ASP A 4 -25.39 21.30 7.43
CA ASP A 4 -24.17 20.72 7.96
C ASP A 4 -23.08 20.80 6.88
N THR A 5 -22.15 21.75 7.04
CA THR A 5 -20.97 21.85 6.20
C THR A 5 -19.96 20.86 6.76
N GLY A 6 -20.04 19.62 6.28
CA GLY A 6 -19.07 18.58 6.58
C GLY A 6 -17.64 19.05 6.25
N PRO A 7 -16.62 18.49 6.93
CA PRO A 7 -15.25 18.98 6.81
C PRO A 7 -14.76 18.90 5.36
N THR A 8 -14.31 20.04 4.85
CA THR A 8 -13.62 20.17 3.56
C THR A 8 -12.49 19.14 3.49
N PRO A 9 -12.45 18.24 2.48
CA PRO A 9 -11.39 17.26 2.38
C PRO A 9 -10.06 17.98 2.21
N THR A 10 -9.15 17.82 3.17
CA THR A 10 -7.78 18.31 3.07
C THR A 10 -7.13 17.64 1.85
N PRO A 11 -6.59 18.40 0.88
CA PRO A 11 -5.91 17.81 -0.26
C PRO A 11 -4.71 16.97 0.24
N GLY A 12 -4.79 15.65 0.02
CA GLY A 12 -3.78 14.67 0.44
C GLY A 12 -4.15 13.79 1.64
N GLY A 13 -5.32 13.98 2.24
CA GLY A 13 -5.87 13.10 3.28
C GLY A 13 -6.62 11.90 2.68
N THR A 14 -6.43 10.72 3.26
CA THR A 14 -7.31 9.57 3.01
C THR A 14 -8.54 9.73 3.92
N PRO A 15 -9.79 9.64 3.40
CA PRO A 15 -10.98 9.85 4.22
C PRO A 15 -11.06 8.85 5.39
N LEU A 16 -11.74 9.26 6.47
CA LEU A 16 -11.85 8.50 7.72
C LEU A 16 -12.58 7.16 7.54
N ARG A 17 -13.45 7.07 6.52
CA ARG A 17 -14.23 5.89 6.13
C ARG A 17 -13.97 5.55 4.67
N GLY A 18 -14.15 4.27 4.33
CA GLY A 18 -13.97 3.73 2.99
C GLY A 18 -12.87 2.66 2.92
N VAL A 19 -12.99 1.83 1.89
CA VAL A 19 -12.10 0.69 1.63
C VAL A 19 -10.69 1.19 1.33
N LEU A 20 -9.70 0.64 2.02
CA LEU A 20 -8.29 0.78 1.65
C LEU A 20 -7.80 -0.50 1.00
N LEU A 21 -6.89 -0.36 0.04
CA LEU A 21 -6.11 -1.49 -0.47
C LEU A 21 -4.72 -1.51 0.15
N GLY A 22 -4.23 -2.70 0.43
CA GLY A 22 -2.87 -2.97 0.87
C GLY A 22 -2.11 -3.74 -0.21
N VAL A 23 -0.90 -3.31 -0.50
CA VAL A 23 -0.06 -3.92 -1.54
C VAL A 23 1.31 -4.26 -0.98
N ASP A 24 1.70 -5.52 -1.14
CA ASP A 24 3.06 -6.01 -0.86
C ASP A 24 3.78 -6.31 -2.18
N VAL A 25 4.97 -5.75 -2.38
CA VAL A 25 5.68 -5.80 -3.67
C VAL A 25 6.91 -6.70 -3.55
N GLY A 26 6.78 -7.93 -4.04
CA GLY A 26 7.87 -8.88 -4.18
C GLY A 26 8.53 -8.86 -5.57
N GLN A 27 9.60 -9.62 -5.73
CA GLN A 27 10.31 -9.72 -7.02
C GLN A 27 9.52 -10.50 -8.08
N ALA A 28 8.76 -11.51 -7.66
CA ALA A 28 8.02 -12.39 -8.56
C ALA A 28 6.50 -12.22 -8.44
N ARG A 29 6.03 -11.62 -7.34
CA ARG A 29 4.61 -11.55 -7.00
C ARG A 29 4.27 -10.23 -6.32
N VAL A 30 3.02 -9.82 -6.47
CA VAL A 30 2.43 -8.70 -5.74
C VAL A 30 1.23 -9.21 -4.95
N GLY A 31 1.30 -9.09 -3.62
CA GLY A 31 0.17 -9.41 -2.75
C GLY A 31 -0.81 -8.25 -2.68
N LEU A 32 -2.11 -8.52 -2.76
CA LEU A 32 -3.17 -7.54 -2.64
C LEU A 32 -4.13 -7.90 -1.51
N ALA A 33 -4.46 -6.92 -0.68
CA ALA A 33 -5.45 -7.01 0.39
C ALA A 33 -6.42 -5.82 0.33
N ALA A 34 -7.59 -5.98 0.91
CA ALA A 34 -8.60 -4.93 1.03
C ALA A 34 -9.14 -4.88 2.46
N SER A 35 -9.50 -3.67 2.91
CA SER A 35 -10.22 -3.48 4.16
C SER A 35 -11.72 -3.55 3.94
N ASP A 36 -12.48 -3.77 5.01
CA ASP A 36 -13.89 -3.37 5.02
C ASP A 36 -14.04 -1.82 4.99
N PRO A 37 -15.23 -1.30 4.68
CA PRO A 37 -15.47 0.16 4.61
C PRO A 37 -15.35 0.90 5.95
N ASP A 38 -15.55 0.23 7.08
CA ASP A 38 -15.33 0.79 8.42
C ASP A 38 -13.84 0.78 8.79
N GLY A 39 -13.03 0.04 8.04
CA GLY A 39 -11.60 -0.09 8.22
C GLY A 39 -11.23 -0.85 9.48
N LEU A 40 -11.95 -1.92 9.81
CA LEU A 40 -11.73 -2.76 10.99
C LEU A 40 -10.79 -3.94 10.71
N LEU A 41 -10.95 -4.58 9.57
CA LEU A 41 -10.25 -5.80 9.18
C LEU A 41 -9.72 -5.69 7.75
N ALA A 42 -8.46 -6.09 7.58
CA ALA A 42 -7.87 -6.38 6.29
C ALA A 42 -8.12 -7.86 5.92
N THR A 43 -8.39 -8.12 4.65
CA THR A 43 -8.60 -9.47 4.09
C THR A 43 -7.81 -9.63 2.79
N PRO A 44 -7.32 -10.85 2.50
CA PRO A 44 -6.61 -11.10 1.25
C PRO A 44 -7.57 -10.95 0.06
N VAL A 45 -7.07 -10.41 -1.05
CA VAL A 45 -7.82 -10.26 -2.30
C VAL A 45 -7.25 -11.17 -3.37
N GLU A 46 -5.98 -10.96 -3.73
CA GLU A 46 -5.36 -11.65 -4.86
C GLU A 46 -3.83 -11.68 -4.69
N THR A 47 -3.16 -12.62 -5.34
CA THR A 47 -1.70 -12.61 -5.52
C THR A 47 -1.40 -12.56 -7.01
N LEU A 48 -0.83 -11.45 -7.46
CA LEU A 48 -0.57 -11.16 -8.87
C LEU A 48 0.84 -11.60 -9.24
N ALA A 49 1.03 -12.08 -10.47
CA ALA A 49 2.37 -12.25 -11.02
C ALA A 49 3.00 -10.88 -11.25
N ARG A 50 4.28 -10.72 -10.92
CA ARG A 50 5.00 -9.47 -11.16
C ARG A 50 5.26 -9.29 -12.65
N ASP A 51 4.92 -8.11 -13.19
CA ASP A 51 5.12 -7.77 -14.59
C ASP A 51 5.73 -6.37 -14.73
N ASP A 52 7.07 -6.32 -14.69
CA ASP A 52 7.80 -5.05 -14.83
C ASP A 52 7.85 -4.54 -16.29
N GLU A 53 7.48 -5.37 -17.27
CA GLU A 53 7.54 -5.03 -18.71
C GLU A 53 6.27 -4.33 -19.17
N HIS A 54 5.10 -4.93 -18.92
CA HIS A 54 3.82 -4.40 -19.39
C HIS A 54 2.99 -3.78 -18.26
N GLY A 55 3.27 -4.11 -17.00
CA GLY A 55 2.58 -3.57 -15.84
C GLY A 55 1.15 -4.10 -15.65
N SER A 56 0.87 -5.33 -16.08
CA SER A 56 -0.45 -5.95 -15.91
C SER A 56 -0.87 -6.07 -14.43
N ASP A 57 0.08 -6.25 -13.51
CA ASP A 57 -0.16 -6.24 -12.07
C ASP A 57 -0.65 -4.87 -11.58
N LEU A 58 -0.05 -3.78 -12.05
CA LEU A 58 -0.47 -2.42 -11.74
C LEU A 58 -1.89 -2.12 -12.24
N ASP A 59 -2.21 -2.58 -13.44
CA ASP A 59 -3.52 -2.39 -14.04
C ASP A 59 -4.58 -3.17 -13.28
N ARG A 60 -4.26 -4.40 -12.83
CA ARG A 60 -5.15 -5.20 -12.01
C ARG A 60 -5.40 -4.58 -10.63
N VAL A 61 -4.36 -4.07 -9.95
CA VAL A 61 -4.55 -3.32 -8.69
C VAL A 61 -5.41 -2.07 -8.91
N ALA A 62 -5.24 -1.39 -10.05
CA ALA A 62 -6.05 -0.21 -10.37
C ALA A 62 -7.51 -0.56 -10.68
N ALA A 63 -7.78 -1.72 -11.29
CA ALA A 63 -9.13 -2.24 -11.48
C ALA A 63 -9.81 -2.53 -10.13
N GLU A 64 -9.14 -3.27 -9.25
CA GLU A 64 -9.64 -3.58 -7.90
C GLU A 64 -9.94 -2.31 -7.08
N ALA A 65 -9.10 -1.28 -7.21
CA ALA A 65 -9.35 0.01 -6.55
C ALA A 65 -10.65 0.68 -7.03
N ARG A 66 -10.93 0.62 -8.34
CA ARG A 66 -12.16 1.18 -8.92
C ARG A 66 -13.39 0.36 -8.53
N GLU A 67 -13.32 -0.96 -8.69
CA GLU A 67 -14.42 -1.88 -8.39
C GLU A 67 -14.88 -1.77 -6.94
N ARG A 68 -13.93 -1.68 -6.00
CA ARG A 68 -14.22 -1.55 -4.57
C ARG A 68 -14.49 -0.12 -4.12
N ARG A 69 -14.40 0.85 -5.03
CA ARG A 69 -14.45 2.29 -4.72
C ARG A 69 -13.49 2.62 -3.57
N ALA A 70 -12.27 2.08 -3.66
CA ALA A 70 -11.25 2.27 -2.64
C ALA A 70 -10.97 3.77 -2.50
N VAL A 71 -10.68 4.22 -1.28
CA VAL A 71 -10.40 5.62 -0.97
C VAL A 71 -8.91 5.92 -0.83
N GLY A 72 -8.08 4.89 -0.93
CA GLY A 72 -6.62 5.00 -0.89
C GLY A 72 -5.95 3.64 -1.01
N VAL A 73 -4.66 3.67 -1.36
CA VAL A 73 -3.81 2.48 -1.45
C VAL A 73 -2.58 2.66 -0.56
N VAL A 74 -2.26 1.61 0.18
CA VAL A 74 -1.10 1.53 1.06
C VAL A 74 -0.14 0.50 0.49
N VAL A 75 1.08 0.91 0.17
CA VAL A 75 2.14 0.04 -0.34
C VAL A 75 3.18 -0.18 0.76
N GLY A 76 3.49 -1.45 1.05
CA GLY A 76 4.55 -1.82 2.00
C GLY A 76 5.89 -1.24 1.59
N LEU A 77 6.62 -0.70 2.55
CA LEU A 77 7.96 -0.16 2.37
C LEU A 77 8.92 -0.91 3.32
N PRO A 78 9.67 -1.89 2.79
CA PRO A 78 10.68 -2.57 3.59
C PRO A 78 11.75 -1.58 4.03
N ARG A 79 12.21 -1.73 5.26
CA ARG A 79 13.37 -0.98 5.77
C ARG A 79 14.64 -1.79 5.59
N SER A 80 15.75 -1.08 5.49
CA SER A 80 17.09 -1.63 5.36
C SER A 80 17.94 -1.36 6.61
N LEU A 81 18.66 -2.38 7.06
CA LEU A 81 19.95 -2.26 7.77
C LEU A 81 21.14 -2.70 6.88
N SER A 82 20.90 -3.24 5.67
CA SER A 82 21.92 -3.68 4.70
C SER A 82 21.56 -3.46 3.21
N GLY A 83 22.55 -3.43 2.31
CA GLY A 83 22.45 -2.93 0.93
C GLY A 83 21.42 -3.57 -0.03
N GLU A 84 21.07 -4.86 0.11
CA GLU A 84 20.04 -5.50 -0.75
C GLU A 84 18.63 -4.96 -0.47
N GLU A 85 18.32 -4.66 0.79
CA GLU A 85 17.03 -4.10 1.21
C GLU A 85 16.81 -2.69 0.64
N GLY A 86 17.89 -1.99 0.26
CA GLY A 86 17.83 -0.73 -0.47
C GLY A 86 17.15 -0.85 -1.84
N LEU A 87 17.40 -1.96 -2.55
CA LEU A 87 16.77 -2.24 -3.86
C LEU A 87 15.30 -2.60 -3.69
N ALA A 88 14.94 -3.37 -2.66
CA ALA A 88 13.55 -3.70 -2.35
C ALA A 88 12.74 -2.43 -2.03
N ALA A 89 13.27 -1.56 -1.17
CA ALA A 89 12.64 -0.27 -0.85
C ALA A 89 12.51 0.64 -2.09
N GLN A 90 13.50 0.62 -2.98
CA GLN A 90 13.42 1.36 -4.25
C GLN A 90 12.34 0.80 -5.16
N ARG A 91 12.25 -0.53 -5.33
CA ARG A 91 11.21 -1.20 -6.11
C ARG A 91 9.81 -0.88 -5.57
N ALA A 92 9.60 -0.94 -4.27
CA ALA A 92 8.33 -0.56 -3.64
C ALA A 92 7.96 0.91 -3.94
N ARG A 93 8.92 1.84 -3.88
CA ARG A 93 8.70 3.26 -4.23
C ARG A 93 8.39 3.45 -5.71
N ASP A 94 9.11 2.77 -6.60
CA ASP A 94 8.86 2.84 -8.04
C ASP A 94 7.49 2.27 -8.40
N TYR A 95 7.13 1.15 -7.77
CA TYR A 95 5.80 0.56 -7.92
C TYR A 95 4.71 1.51 -7.46
N ALA A 96 4.83 2.06 -6.25
CA ALA A 96 3.85 3.00 -5.71
C ALA A 96 3.71 4.25 -6.61
N ARG A 97 4.81 4.77 -7.16
CA ARG A 97 4.77 5.87 -8.16
C ARG A 97 4.04 5.47 -9.43
N SER A 98 4.28 4.26 -9.93
CA SER A 98 3.62 3.75 -11.14
C SER A 98 2.14 3.49 -10.93
N LEU A 99 1.75 3.07 -9.73
CA LEU A 99 0.37 2.88 -9.34
C LEU A 99 -0.35 4.22 -9.17
N GLN A 100 0.29 5.21 -8.56
CA GLN A 100 -0.29 6.56 -8.41
C GLN A 100 -0.64 7.21 -9.75
N ARG A 101 0.07 6.89 -10.84
CA ARG A 101 -0.25 7.40 -12.19
C ARG A 101 -1.52 6.78 -12.79
N ARG A 102 -1.97 5.64 -12.26
CA ARG A 102 -3.14 4.88 -12.73
C ARG A 102 -4.38 5.08 -11.85
N LEU A 103 -4.23 5.77 -10.73
CA LEU A 103 -5.23 5.93 -9.68
C LEU A 103 -5.54 7.40 -9.44
N GLU A 104 -6.82 7.66 -9.16
CA GLU A 104 -7.31 8.98 -8.73
C GLU A 104 -7.28 9.14 -7.20
N VAL A 105 -6.95 8.06 -6.48
CA VAL A 105 -6.89 7.99 -5.02
C VAL A 105 -5.44 8.08 -4.54
N PRO A 106 -5.21 8.57 -3.30
CA PRO A 106 -3.86 8.69 -2.78
C PRO A 106 -3.19 7.33 -2.60
N VAL A 107 -1.94 7.22 -3.04
CA VAL A 107 -1.04 6.12 -2.73
C VAL A 107 -0.08 6.56 -1.62
N ARG A 108 0.04 5.75 -0.57
CA ARG A 108 0.88 5.98 0.61
C ARG A 108 1.85 4.83 0.82
N LEU A 109 3.02 5.13 1.38
CA LEU A 109 4.03 4.14 1.75
C LEU A 109 3.93 3.82 3.24
N TRP A 110 3.77 2.55 3.58
CA TRP A 110 3.75 2.08 4.95
C TRP A 110 5.11 1.52 5.36
N ASP A 111 5.77 2.19 6.29
CA ASP A 111 7.03 1.73 6.84
C ASP A 111 6.79 0.54 7.77
N GLU A 112 7.33 -0.61 7.42
CA GLU A 112 7.12 -1.86 8.17
C GLU A 112 7.59 -1.78 9.63
N ARG A 113 8.49 -0.85 9.99
CA ARG A 113 8.86 -0.60 11.41
C ARG A 113 7.75 0.01 12.25
N LEU A 114 6.68 0.47 11.62
CA LEU A 114 5.47 0.94 12.30
C LEU A 114 4.56 -0.23 12.71
N THR A 115 4.89 -1.46 12.30
CA THR A 115 4.24 -2.66 12.82
C THR A 115 4.72 -2.96 14.23
N THR A 116 3.82 -3.47 15.09
CA THR A 116 4.22 -3.94 16.41
C THR A 116 4.98 -5.25 16.29
N VAL A 117 5.92 -5.50 17.19
CA VAL A 117 6.65 -6.78 17.28
C VAL A 117 5.67 -7.96 17.37
N ASP A 118 4.51 -7.77 18.00
CA ASP A 118 3.48 -8.80 18.15
C ASP A 118 2.79 -9.17 16.82
N ALA A 119 2.54 -8.19 15.95
CA ALA A 119 2.03 -8.46 14.59
C ALA A 119 3.04 -9.26 13.75
N HIS A 120 4.34 -8.99 13.92
CA HIS A 120 5.41 -9.71 13.23
C HIS A 120 5.63 -11.12 13.82
N ARG A 121 5.46 -11.29 15.13
CA ARG A 121 5.54 -12.59 15.84
C ARG A 121 4.38 -13.52 15.47
N ALA A 122 3.18 -13.00 15.26
CA ALA A 122 2.02 -13.78 14.84
C ALA A 122 2.23 -14.51 13.49
N LEU A 123 3.07 -13.97 12.60
CA LEU A 123 3.47 -14.63 11.35
C LEU A 123 4.48 -15.76 11.52
N HIS A 124 5.37 -15.62 12.50
CA HIS A 124 6.53 -16.48 12.67
C HIS A 124 6.27 -17.65 13.65
N SER A 125 5.12 -17.66 14.33
CA SER A 125 4.82 -18.60 15.42
C SER A 125 4.08 -19.89 15.03
N SER A 126 3.81 -20.14 13.75
CA SER A 126 3.25 -21.44 13.34
C SER A 126 4.39 -22.47 13.21
N GLY A 127 4.39 -23.54 14.00
CA GLY A 127 5.35 -24.67 13.94
C GLY A 127 5.30 -25.49 12.65
N VAL A 128 5.26 -24.83 11.50
CA VAL A 128 5.05 -25.35 10.15
C VAL A 128 6.40 -25.33 9.40
N PRO A 129 6.76 -26.38 8.65
CA PRO A 129 8.04 -26.43 7.93
C PRO A 129 8.28 -25.24 6.98
N GLY A 130 9.49 -24.68 6.96
CA GLY A 130 9.84 -23.36 6.40
C GLY A 130 9.56 -23.09 4.91
N ARG A 131 9.23 -24.11 4.09
CA ARG A 131 8.72 -23.89 2.72
C ARG A 131 7.21 -23.62 2.70
N ARG A 132 6.43 -24.35 3.50
CA ARG A 132 4.98 -24.10 3.67
C ARG A 132 4.74 -22.82 4.46
N GLN A 133 5.59 -22.52 5.44
CA GLN A 133 5.55 -21.27 6.17
C GLN A 133 5.75 -20.06 5.25
N ARG A 134 6.75 -20.08 4.34
CA ARG A 134 6.94 -19.01 3.35
C ARG A 134 5.73 -18.81 2.43
N SER A 135 5.09 -19.89 1.97
CA SER A 135 3.86 -19.77 1.17
C SER A 135 2.71 -19.09 1.94
N VAL A 136 2.56 -19.38 3.23
CA VAL A 136 1.51 -18.79 4.08
C VAL A 136 1.86 -17.35 4.46
N VAL A 137 3.13 -17.08 4.77
CA VAL A 137 3.65 -15.74 5.10
C VAL A 137 3.57 -14.80 3.89
N ASP A 138 3.93 -15.28 2.69
CA ASP A 138 3.83 -14.49 1.44
C ASP A 138 2.38 -14.14 1.10
N GLN A 139 1.41 -15.00 1.43
CA GLN A 139 -0.03 -14.69 1.25
C GLN A 139 -0.56 -13.71 2.30
N ALA A 140 0.11 -13.60 3.45
CA ALA A 140 -0.34 -12.78 4.58
C ALA A 140 0.28 -11.36 4.61
N ALA A 141 1.36 -11.12 3.88
CA ALA A 141 2.13 -9.87 3.96
C ALA A 141 1.28 -8.62 3.66
N ALA A 142 0.55 -8.61 2.54
CA ALA A 142 -0.30 -7.48 2.15
C ALA A 142 -1.42 -7.21 3.17
N VAL A 143 -1.98 -8.28 3.78
CA VAL A 143 -2.99 -8.17 4.84
C VAL A 143 -2.41 -7.49 6.06
N LEU A 144 -1.19 -7.85 6.46
CA LEU A 144 -0.56 -7.30 7.66
C LEU A 144 -0.11 -5.86 7.48
N ILE A 145 0.45 -5.53 6.32
CA ILE A 145 0.75 -4.14 5.95
C ILE A 145 -0.52 -3.30 6.08
N LEU A 146 -1.63 -3.79 5.52
CA LEU A 146 -2.89 -3.07 5.57
C LEU A 146 -3.46 -2.98 6.98
N GLN A 147 -3.46 -4.08 7.73
CA GLN A 147 -3.98 -4.11 9.09
C GLN A 147 -3.21 -3.14 9.99
N ALA A 148 -1.87 -3.13 9.91
CA ALA A 148 -1.06 -2.19 10.68
C ALA A 148 -1.37 -0.72 10.31
N ALA A 149 -1.60 -0.43 9.03
CA ALA A 149 -1.99 0.89 8.58
C ALA A 149 -3.38 1.30 9.09
N LEU A 150 -4.34 0.36 9.12
CA LEU A 150 -5.68 0.58 9.68
C LEU A 150 -5.62 0.81 11.19
N ASP A 151 -4.83 0.01 11.92
CA ASP A 151 -4.65 0.15 13.37
C ASP A 151 -4.05 1.51 13.73
N ALA A 152 -3.06 1.97 12.96
CA ALA A 152 -2.50 3.30 13.11
C ALA A 152 -3.53 4.40 12.82
N ARG A 153 -4.36 4.22 11.78
CA ARG A 153 -5.49 5.13 11.48
C ARG A 153 -6.47 5.22 12.64
N ARG A 154 -6.83 4.09 13.26
CA ARG A 154 -7.71 4.08 14.45
C ARG A 154 -7.08 4.76 15.65
N ALA A 155 -5.75 4.68 15.77
CA ALA A 155 -4.98 5.43 16.77
C ALA A 155 -4.75 6.92 16.41
N GLY A 156 -5.45 7.47 15.42
CA GLY A 156 -5.37 8.88 15.02
C GLY A 156 -4.13 9.25 14.19
N ARG A 157 -3.37 8.26 13.70
CA ARG A 157 -2.17 8.49 12.87
C ARG A 157 -2.49 8.23 11.40
N PRO A 158 -1.90 8.98 10.46
CA PRO A 158 -2.08 8.71 9.03
C PRO A 158 -1.61 7.30 8.64
N PRO A 159 -2.29 6.61 7.70
CA PRO A 159 -1.89 5.29 7.19
C PRO A 159 -0.69 5.42 6.24
N GLY A 160 0.49 5.64 6.80
CA GLY A 160 1.74 5.77 6.05
C GLY A 160 1.99 7.18 5.53
N VAL A 161 3.10 7.34 4.83
CA VAL A 161 3.57 8.63 4.32
C VAL A 161 3.14 8.84 2.85
N PRO A 162 2.78 10.06 2.44
CA PRO A 162 2.50 10.35 1.03
C PRO A 162 3.74 10.13 0.16
N LEU A 163 3.51 9.80 -1.11
CA LEU A 163 4.58 9.84 -2.11
C LEU A 163 5.08 11.29 -2.26
N LYS A 164 6.40 11.51 -2.15
CA LYS A 164 6.99 12.81 -2.50
C LYS A 164 6.69 13.09 -3.98
N GLN A 165 5.91 14.13 -4.26
CA GLN A 165 5.68 14.58 -5.63
C GLN A 165 7.01 15.03 -6.23
N ARG A 166 7.38 14.52 -7.42
CA ARG A 166 8.41 15.19 -8.22
C ARG A 166 7.80 16.47 -8.74
N LYS A 167 8.43 17.62 -8.44
CA LYS A 167 8.10 18.90 -9.09
C LYS A 167 8.08 18.68 -10.61
N PRO A 168 7.05 19.11 -11.35
CA PRO A 168 7.04 18.98 -12.80
C PRO A 168 8.31 19.63 -13.34
N ARG A 169 9.02 18.93 -14.24
CA ARG A 169 10.12 19.55 -15.00
C ARG A 169 9.48 20.69 -15.80
N GLY A 170 9.85 21.93 -15.49
CA GLY A 170 9.39 23.10 -16.24
C GLY A 170 9.73 22.94 -17.73
N PRO A 171 8.95 23.56 -18.62
CA PRO A 171 9.22 23.51 -20.05
C PRO A 171 10.65 23.95 -20.34
N ARG A 172 11.37 23.20 -21.19
CA ARG A 172 12.70 23.62 -21.68
C ARG A 172 12.49 24.95 -22.41
N PRO A 173 13.31 25.99 -22.16
CA PRO A 173 13.23 27.21 -22.96
C PRO A 173 13.46 26.85 -24.42
N ALA A 174 12.57 27.34 -25.29
CA ALA A 174 12.72 27.19 -26.72
C ALA A 174 14.01 27.91 -27.14
N THR A 175 14.94 27.16 -27.72
CA THR A 175 16.12 27.72 -28.37
C THR A 175 15.62 28.59 -29.54
N THR A 176 15.86 29.90 -29.44
CA THR A 176 15.79 30.85 -30.57
C THR A 176 17.14 30.87 -31.26
#